data_AF-A0A0S4JHV3-F1
#
_entry.id   AF-A0A0S4JHV3-F1
#
_cell.length_a   1.000
_cell.length_b   1.000
_cell.length_c   1.000
_cell.angle_alpha   90.00
_cell.angle_beta   90.00
_cell.angle_gamma   90.00
#
_symmetry.space_group_name_H-M   'P 1'
#
loop_
_entity.id
_entity.type
_entity.pdbx_description
1 polymer ?
#
loop_
_entity_poly.entity_id
_entity_poly.type
_entity_poly.pdbx_seq_one_letter_code
_entity_poly.pdbx_strand_id
1 'polypeptide(L)'
;MASERFFGQALLESDYVNPNFFYLLAKEDKKALQSCRVHIPPTALFEQGFAKALFTTEYIKGHPSSGEVKRKVGRDVDSEDVFDVMTKGISDERAVCAVLIFAAPRAVELTNVRFMDKEEVRRFLFHEVEKPKCLMQRFVSPKGNNNSVILASWSPLLVLTEGRRSMNSLLDRHVSPNARGLTFEDPTIPTLEVAISESTVKEITQTCARIAEHFDRTERLQLNRDPR
;
A
#
# COMPACT_ATOMS: atom_id res chain seq x y z
N MET A 1 22.21 9.07 37.61
CA MET A 1 21.69 7.80 37.06
C MET A 1 20.30 8.09 36.52
N ALA A 2 20.25 8.49 35.25
CA ALA A 2 19.02 8.88 34.57
C ALA A 2 18.25 7.62 34.18
N SER A 3 16.96 7.58 34.51
CA SER A 3 16.05 6.54 34.02
C SER A 3 15.77 6.82 32.55
N GLU A 4 16.32 6.00 31.66
CA GLU A 4 15.86 5.93 30.27
C GLU A 4 14.44 5.39 30.30
N ARG A 5 13.48 6.32 30.27
CA ARG A 5 12.10 6.02 29.93
C ARG A 5 12.13 5.46 28.51
N PHE A 6 11.67 4.22 28.35
CA PHE A 6 11.36 3.62 27.07
C PHE A 6 10.40 4.56 26.31
N PHE A 7 10.96 5.38 25.43
CA PHE A 7 10.20 6.14 24.45
C PHE A 7 9.50 5.11 23.55
N GLY A 8 8.18 5.28 23.36
CA GLY A 8 7.37 4.38 22.56
C GLY A 8 8.01 4.13 21.21
N GLN A 9 8.29 2.85 20.94
CA GLN A 9 8.66 2.34 19.63
C GLN A 9 7.71 2.97 18.61
N ALA A 10 8.24 3.77 17.66
CA ALA A 10 7.39 4.66 16.88
C ALA A 10 6.37 3.80 16.12
N LEU A 11 5.09 4.18 16.15
CA LEU A 11 3.98 3.40 15.56
C LEU A 11 4.22 3.00 14.07
N LEU A 12 5.14 3.72 13.42
CA LEU A 12 5.54 3.62 12.03
C LEU A 12 6.90 2.93 11.80
N GLU A 13 7.70 2.66 12.84
CA GLU A 13 8.96 1.91 12.73
C GLU A 13 8.64 0.44 12.49
N SER A 14 8.81 0.02 11.25
CA SER A 14 8.75 -1.38 10.83
C SER A 14 9.48 -1.50 9.51
N ASP A 15 10.39 -2.45 9.41
CA ASP A 15 11.32 -2.58 8.28
C ASP A 15 10.65 -3.02 6.96
N TYR A 16 9.36 -3.39 6.99
CA TYR A 16 8.66 -3.97 5.84
C TYR A 16 7.19 -3.49 5.73
N VAL A 17 6.26 -4.44 5.77
CA VAL A 17 4.82 -4.20 5.86
C VAL A 17 4.50 -3.61 7.23
N ASN A 18 4.16 -2.32 7.26
CA ASN A 18 3.61 -1.68 8.44
C ASN A 18 2.08 -1.50 8.30
N PRO A 19 1.25 -2.40 8.89
CA PRO A 19 -0.20 -2.25 8.86
C PRO A 19 -0.69 -0.95 9.52
N ASN A 20 0.04 -0.43 10.51
CA ASN A 20 -0.34 0.79 11.22
C ASN A 20 -0.38 2.00 10.30
N PHE A 21 0.42 2.01 9.24
CA PHE A 21 0.39 3.06 8.23
C PHE A 21 -1.03 3.26 7.67
N PHE A 22 -1.69 2.19 7.23
CA PHE A 22 -3.05 2.26 6.68
C PHE A 22 -4.09 2.58 7.75
N TYR A 23 -3.93 2.07 8.96
CA TYR A 23 -4.80 2.44 10.08
C TYR A 23 -4.72 3.93 10.43
N LEU A 24 -3.53 4.53 10.37
CA LEU A 24 -3.32 5.95 10.59
C LEU A 24 -3.89 6.81 9.46
N LEU A 25 -3.75 6.37 8.21
CA LEU A 25 -4.39 7.04 7.07
C LEU A 25 -5.92 7.10 7.24
N ALA A 26 -6.53 6.00 7.68
CA ALA A 26 -7.97 5.89 7.90
C ALA A 26 -8.45 6.53 9.23
N LYS A 27 -7.53 6.92 10.12
CA LYS A 27 -7.88 7.51 11.41
C LYS A 27 -8.39 8.94 11.18
N GLU A 28 -9.56 9.24 11.75
CA GLU A 28 -10.13 10.58 11.67
C GLU A 28 -9.35 11.56 12.57
N ASP A 29 -9.06 12.73 12.03
CA ASP A 29 -8.64 13.88 12.82
C ASP A 29 -9.83 14.34 13.66
N LYS A 30 -9.67 14.36 14.99
CA LYS A 30 -10.72 14.77 15.94
C LYS A 30 -11.19 16.21 15.73
N LYS A 31 -10.36 17.09 15.15
CA LYS A 31 -10.72 18.49 14.89
C LYS A 31 -11.43 18.66 13.55
N ALA A 32 -10.93 18.00 12.51
CA ALA A 32 -11.50 18.11 11.16
C ALA A 32 -12.64 17.12 10.89
N LEU A 33 -12.81 16.10 11.74
CA LEU A 33 -13.71 14.95 11.56
C LEU A 33 -13.52 14.26 10.21
N GLN A 34 -12.27 14.20 9.75
CA GLN A 34 -11.90 13.69 8.43
C GLN A 34 -10.66 12.82 8.51
N SER A 35 -10.61 11.78 7.68
CA SER A 35 -9.43 10.93 7.48
C SER A 35 -8.39 11.60 6.57
N CYS A 36 -7.25 10.94 6.35
CA CYS A 36 -6.20 11.47 5.49
C CYS A 36 -6.72 11.63 4.05
N ARG A 37 -6.52 12.82 3.46
CA ARG A 37 -6.93 13.13 2.09
C ARG A 37 -5.90 12.68 1.06
N VAL A 38 -5.76 11.37 0.93
CA VAL A 38 -4.88 10.72 -0.06
C VAL A 38 -5.60 9.60 -0.78
N HIS A 39 -5.17 9.35 -2.01
CA HIS A 39 -5.69 8.23 -2.79
C HIS A 39 -4.81 7.00 -2.57
N ILE A 40 -5.42 5.91 -2.10
CA ILE A 40 -4.78 4.61 -2.03
C ILE A 40 -5.55 3.63 -2.92
N PRO A 41 -4.87 2.70 -3.61
CA PRO A 41 -5.56 1.57 -4.19
C PRO A 41 -6.23 0.76 -3.06
N PRO A 42 -7.37 0.11 -3.32
CA PRO A 42 -7.95 -0.82 -2.36
C PRO A 42 -6.91 -1.79 -1.80
N THR A 43 -6.81 -1.87 -0.48
CA THR A 43 -5.76 -2.61 0.21
C THR A 43 -6.37 -3.46 1.32
N ALA A 44 -6.21 -4.77 1.24
CA ALA A 44 -6.63 -5.72 2.26
C ALA A 44 -5.43 -6.13 3.13
N LEU A 45 -5.61 -6.10 4.45
CA LEU A 45 -4.64 -6.59 5.43
C LEU A 45 -5.03 -8.00 5.87
N PHE A 46 -4.08 -8.93 5.77
CA PHE A 46 -4.22 -10.28 6.28
C PHE A 46 -3.36 -10.49 7.51
N GLU A 47 -3.97 -11.02 8.57
CA GLU A 47 -3.28 -11.44 9.79
C GLU A 47 -3.91 -12.76 10.25
N GLN A 48 -3.08 -13.69 10.76
CA GLN A 48 -3.54 -14.97 11.31
C GLN A 48 -4.43 -15.78 10.34
N GLY A 49 -4.17 -15.71 9.04
CA GLY A 49 -4.89 -16.52 8.04
C GLY A 49 -6.18 -15.90 7.47
N PHE A 50 -6.61 -14.72 7.95
CA PHE A 50 -7.86 -14.08 7.50
C PHE A 50 -7.70 -12.60 7.17
N ALA A 51 -8.63 -12.07 6.36
CA ALA A 51 -8.71 -10.64 6.06
C ALA A 51 -9.19 -9.89 7.31
N LYS A 52 -8.32 -9.03 7.87
CA LYS A 52 -8.60 -8.29 9.10
C LYS A 52 -9.17 -6.91 8.84
N ALA A 53 -8.74 -6.28 7.75
CA ALA A 53 -9.18 -4.96 7.36
C ALA A 53 -9.13 -4.79 5.84
N LEU A 54 -10.04 -3.99 5.31
CA LEU A 54 -10.05 -3.56 3.92
C LEU A 54 -10.11 -2.03 3.89
N PHE A 55 -9.09 -1.42 3.28
CA PHE A 55 -8.95 0.01 3.13
C PHE A 55 -9.28 0.43 1.70
N THR A 56 -10.05 1.50 1.53
CA THR A 56 -10.44 2.04 0.22
C THR A 56 -10.45 3.56 0.26
N THR A 57 -10.23 4.21 -0.88
CA THR A 57 -10.48 5.65 -1.00
C THR A 57 -11.91 5.92 -1.45
N GLU A 58 -12.66 6.68 -0.66
CA GLU A 58 -13.98 7.20 -1.02
C GLU A 58 -13.85 8.62 -1.55
N TYR A 59 -14.34 8.85 -2.77
CA TYR A 59 -14.27 10.17 -3.40
C TYR A 59 -15.38 11.09 -2.90
N ILE A 60 -15.03 12.32 -2.57
CA ILE A 60 -16.01 13.33 -2.18
C ILE A 60 -16.75 13.78 -3.44
N LYS A 61 -18.09 13.67 -3.41
CA LYS A 61 -18.95 14.09 -4.52
C LYS A 61 -18.70 15.57 -4.86
N GLY A 62 -18.34 15.85 -6.11
CA GLY A 62 -17.99 17.20 -6.59
C GLY A 62 -16.50 17.56 -6.51
N HIS A 63 -15.67 16.74 -5.84
CA HIS A 63 -14.21 16.94 -5.75
C HIS A 63 -13.47 15.60 -5.95
N PRO A 64 -13.43 15.06 -7.19
CA PRO A 64 -12.81 13.75 -7.47
C PRO A 64 -11.30 13.69 -7.21
N SER A 65 -10.62 14.83 -7.07
CA SER A 65 -9.23 14.93 -6.62
C SER A 65 -9.06 14.85 -5.09
N SER A 66 -10.16 14.84 -4.33
CA SER A 66 -10.20 14.76 -2.88
C SER A 66 -10.90 13.46 -2.48
N GLY A 67 -10.10 12.45 -2.15
CA GLY A 67 -10.57 11.19 -1.60
C GLY A 67 -10.18 11.05 -0.14
N GLU A 68 -11.05 10.42 0.64
CA GLU A 68 -10.82 10.07 2.05
C GLU A 68 -10.56 8.58 2.19
N VAL A 69 -9.60 8.20 3.03
CA VAL A 69 -9.32 6.79 3.30
C VAL A 69 -10.36 6.25 4.29
N LYS A 70 -11.15 5.28 3.85
CA LYS A 70 -12.10 4.54 4.68
C LYS A 70 -11.58 3.13 4.97
N ARG A 71 -12.11 2.51 6.02
CA ARG A 71 -11.80 1.12 6.39
C ARG A 71 -13.04 0.34 6.79
N LYS A 72 -13.07 -0.93 6.40
CA LYS A 72 -13.90 -1.99 7.00
C LYS A 72 -12.99 -2.91 7.81
N VAL A 73 -13.49 -3.50 8.91
CA VAL A 73 -12.67 -4.34 9.81
C VAL A 73 -13.43 -5.57 10.32
N GLY A 74 -12.68 -6.61 10.66
CA GLY A 74 -13.22 -7.79 11.35
C GLY A 74 -14.28 -8.52 10.54
N ARG A 75 -15.47 -8.69 11.12
CA ARG A 75 -16.57 -9.45 10.52
C ARG A 75 -17.16 -8.81 9.27
N ASP A 76 -16.88 -7.53 9.04
CA ASP A 76 -17.36 -6.77 7.88
C ASP A 76 -16.44 -6.90 6.66
N VAL A 77 -15.46 -7.81 6.70
CA VAL A 77 -14.53 -8.09 5.61
C VAL A 77 -14.47 -9.60 5.42
N ASP A 78 -15.09 -10.08 4.33
CA ASP A 78 -14.96 -11.47 3.92
C ASP A 78 -14.09 -11.62 2.65
N SER A 79 -13.78 -12.87 2.29
CA SER A 79 -12.94 -13.16 1.13
C SER A 79 -13.60 -12.78 -0.20
N GLU A 80 -14.93 -12.80 -0.29
CA GLU A 80 -15.65 -12.43 -1.52
C GLU A 80 -15.60 -10.91 -1.74
N ASP A 81 -15.84 -10.12 -0.69
CA ASP A 81 -15.67 -8.67 -0.70
C ASP A 81 -14.27 -8.26 -1.17
N VAL A 82 -13.24 -8.94 -0.66
CA VAL A 82 -11.85 -8.68 -1.09
C VAL A 82 -11.67 -9.09 -2.55
N PHE A 83 -12.15 -10.27 -2.96
CA PHE A 83 -12.03 -10.75 -4.34
C PHE A 83 -12.67 -9.77 -5.33
N ASP A 84 -13.91 -9.35 -5.07
CA ASP A 84 -14.66 -8.42 -5.89
C ASP A 84 -13.94 -7.08 -6.00
N VAL A 85 -13.46 -6.53 -4.88
CA VAL A 85 -12.77 -5.25 -4.87
C VAL A 85 -11.44 -5.31 -5.64
N MET A 86 -10.67 -6.39 -5.52
CA MET A 86 -9.40 -6.54 -6.24
C MET A 86 -9.61 -6.76 -7.74
N THR A 87 -10.68 -7.44 -8.14
CA THR A 87 -10.90 -7.86 -9.53
C THR A 87 -11.90 -6.98 -10.30
N LYS A 88 -12.59 -6.05 -9.62
CA LYS A 88 -13.62 -5.18 -10.22
C LYS A 88 -13.16 -4.55 -11.54
N GLY A 89 -13.95 -4.71 -12.60
CA GLY A 89 -13.68 -4.10 -13.91
C GLY A 89 -12.53 -4.73 -14.70
N ILE A 90 -11.96 -5.84 -14.25
CA ILE A 90 -10.95 -6.60 -14.99
C ILE A 90 -11.65 -7.76 -15.71
N SER A 91 -11.63 -7.71 -17.05
CA SER A 91 -12.25 -8.71 -17.91
C SER A 91 -11.27 -9.80 -18.40
N ASP A 92 -9.98 -9.48 -18.54
CA ASP A 92 -8.95 -10.45 -18.90
C ASP A 92 -8.48 -11.21 -17.66
N GLU A 93 -8.76 -12.51 -17.61
CA GLU A 93 -8.36 -13.39 -16.51
C GLU A 93 -6.84 -13.44 -16.27
N ARG A 94 -6.02 -13.11 -17.27
CA ARG A 94 -4.54 -13.08 -17.17
C ARG A 94 -3.98 -11.70 -16.82
N ALA A 95 -4.84 -10.69 -16.71
CA ALA A 95 -4.40 -9.36 -16.30
C ALA A 95 -4.00 -9.38 -14.83
N VAL A 96 -2.93 -8.64 -14.52
CA VAL A 96 -2.52 -8.42 -13.14
C VAL A 96 -3.61 -7.61 -12.44
N CYS A 97 -4.15 -8.13 -11.35
CA CYS A 97 -5.25 -7.50 -10.62
C CYS A 97 -4.88 -7.10 -9.20
N ALA A 98 -3.88 -7.76 -8.60
CA ALA A 98 -3.43 -7.47 -7.25
C ALA A 98 -1.92 -7.66 -7.08
N VAL A 99 -1.41 -7.06 -6.02
CA VAL A 99 -0.03 -7.15 -5.56
C VAL A 99 -0.06 -7.60 -4.11
N LEU A 100 0.52 -8.75 -3.81
CA LEU A 100 0.71 -9.25 -2.45
C LEU A 100 2.08 -8.81 -1.94
N ILE A 101 2.11 -8.24 -0.75
CA ILE A 101 3.32 -7.70 -0.10
C ILE A 101 3.43 -8.38 1.26
N PHE A 102 4.53 -9.08 1.53
CA PHE A 102 4.72 -9.84 2.76
C PHE A 102 6.17 -9.85 3.21
N ALA A 103 6.38 -9.93 4.52
CA ALA A 103 7.72 -10.02 5.09
C ALA A 103 8.32 -11.40 4.80
N ALA A 104 9.60 -11.44 4.41
CA ALA A 104 10.32 -12.69 4.27
C ALA A 104 10.50 -13.35 5.66
N PRO A 105 10.25 -14.68 5.80
CA PRO A 105 10.32 -15.35 7.10
C PRO A 105 11.73 -15.50 7.70
N ARG A 106 12.81 -15.01 7.06
CA ARG A 106 14.19 -15.15 7.55
C ARG A 106 15.07 -13.98 7.12
N ALA A 107 15.53 -13.17 8.09
CA ALA A 107 16.77 -12.37 8.19
C ALA A 107 17.33 -11.59 6.97
N VAL A 108 16.67 -11.58 5.82
CA VAL A 108 17.02 -10.79 4.67
C VAL A 108 16.01 -9.66 4.60
N GLU A 109 16.51 -8.43 4.54
CA GLU A 109 15.75 -7.18 4.52
C GLU A 109 14.97 -6.96 3.22
N LEU A 110 14.31 -8.01 2.71
CA LEU A 110 13.58 -7.97 1.45
C LEU A 110 12.09 -8.16 1.73
N THR A 111 11.33 -7.12 1.43
CA THR A 111 9.89 -7.22 1.27
C THR A 111 9.62 -8.06 0.03
N ASN A 112 8.98 -9.22 0.20
CA ASN A 112 8.60 -10.05 -0.93
C ASN A 112 7.31 -9.50 -1.54
N VAL A 113 7.33 -9.39 -2.86
CA VAL A 113 6.17 -8.93 -3.63
C VAL A 113 5.79 -9.98 -4.66
N ARG A 114 4.49 -10.26 -4.74
CA ARG A 114 3.90 -11.18 -5.70
C ARG A 114 2.75 -10.49 -6.44
N PHE A 115 2.93 -10.20 -7.71
CA PHE A 115 1.86 -9.80 -8.63
C PHE A 115 0.99 -11.00 -8.93
N MET A 116 -0.33 -10.80 -8.92
CA MET A 116 -1.31 -11.86 -9.05
C MET A 116 -2.33 -11.55 -10.13
N ASP A 117 -2.64 -12.57 -10.94
CA ASP A 117 -3.84 -12.57 -11.77
C ASP A 117 -5.09 -12.95 -10.97
N LYS A 118 -6.24 -12.98 -11.65
CA LYS A 118 -7.54 -13.21 -11.00
C LYS A 118 -7.65 -14.60 -10.38
N GLU A 119 -7.07 -15.61 -11.03
CA GLU A 119 -7.08 -16.98 -10.51
C GLU A 119 -6.16 -17.12 -9.31
N GLU A 120 -5.00 -16.47 -9.33
CA GLU A 120 -4.09 -16.43 -8.18
C GLU A 120 -4.71 -15.72 -6.97
N VAL A 121 -5.46 -14.64 -7.18
CA VAL A 121 -6.23 -13.98 -6.10
C VAL A 121 -7.30 -14.93 -5.55
N ARG A 122 -8.07 -15.61 -6.42
CA ARG A 122 -9.07 -16.61 -6.00
C ARG A 122 -8.41 -17.72 -5.18
N ARG A 123 -7.33 -18.29 -5.68
CA ARG A 123 -6.58 -19.35 -5.00
C ARG A 123 -6.09 -18.89 -3.63
N PHE A 124 -5.48 -17.71 -3.55
CA PHE A 124 -5.03 -17.14 -2.29
C PHE A 124 -6.19 -17.03 -1.30
N LEU A 125 -7.28 -16.36 -1.68
CA LEU A 125 -8.38 -16.05 -0.76
C LEU A 125 -9.11 -17.30 -0.26
N PHE A 126 -9.41 -18.24 -1.15
CA PHE A 126 -10.33 -19.35 -0.85
C PHE A 126 -9.66 -20.71 -0.60
N HIS A 127 -8.43 -20.92 -1.08
CA HIS A 127 -7.79 -22.24 -1.07
C HIS A 127 -6.51 -22.30 -0.25
N GLU A 128 -5.77 -21.19 -0.11
CA GLU A 128 -4.58 -21.18 0.76
C GLU A 128 -4.99 -21.24 2.24
N VAL A 129 -4.63 -22.35 2.90
CA VAL A 129 -4.98 -22.66 4.30
C VAL A 129 -4.22 -21.75 5.27
N GLU A 130 -2.92 -21.53 5.02
CA GLU A 130 -2.07 -20.70 5.85
C GLU A 130 -1.65 -19.45 5.09
N LYS A 131 -2.24 -18.30 5.43
CA LYS A 131 -1.85 -17.01 4.86
C LYS A 131 -0.87 -16.30 5.80
N PRO A 132 0.31 -15.86 5.31
CA PRO A 132 1.21 -15.08 6.12
C PRO A 132 0.60 -13.71 6.46
N LYS A 133 1.19 -13.02 7.44
CA LYS A 133 0.92 -11.60 7.64
C LYS A 133 1.34 -10.83 6.38
N CYS A 134 0.37 -10.23 5.69
CA CYS A 134 0.62 -9.61 4.40
C CYS A 134 -0.41 -8.52 4.08
N LEU A 135 -0.08 -7.70 3.08
CA LEU A 135 -1.00 -6.77 2.45
C LEU A 135 -1.27 -7.26 1.03
N MET A 136 -2.53 -7.30 0.63
CA MET A 136 -2.93 -7.41 -0.77
C MET A 136 -3.44 -6.05 -1.23
N GLN A 137 -2.80 -5.45 -2.21
CA GLN A 137 -3.22 -4.19 -2.79
C GLN A 137 -3.70 -4.40 -4.22
N ARG A 138 -4.81 -3.76 -4.59
CA ARG A 138 -5.30 -3.77 -5.97
C ARG A 138 -4.26 -3.15 -6.89
N PHE A 139 -3.96 -3.84 -7.98
CA PHE A 139 -3.03 -3.34 -8.98
C PHE A 139 -3.64 -2.13 -9.72
N VAL A 140 -2.86 -1.05 -9.83
CA VAL A 140 -3.23 0.14 -10.60
C VAL A 140 -2.49 0.09 -11.91
N SER A 141 -3.23 -0.14 -13.00
CA SER A 141 -2.64 -0.20 -14.34
C SER A 141 -1.95 1.12 -14.69
N PRO A 142 -0.67 1.10 -15.09
CA PRO A 142 0.04 2.29 -15.48
C PRO A 142 -0.44 2.80 -16.84
N LYS A 143 -0.02 4.03 -17.18
CA LYS A 143 -0.15 4.53 -18.55
C LYS A 143 0.89 3.84 -19.43
N GLY A 144 0.45 2.86 -20.22
CA GLY A 144 1.30 2.14 -21.17
C GLY A 144 1.24 0.62 -20.96
N ASN A 145 2.17 -0.08 -21.61
CA ASN A 145 2.14 -1.54 -21.69
C ASN A 145 3.00 -2.24 -20.63
N ASN A 146 3.88 -1.52 -19.92
CA ASN A 146 4.80 -2.11 -18.94
C ASN A 146 4.49 -1.57 -17.54
N ASN A 147 4.80 -2.35 -16.50
CA ASN A 147 4.66 -1.84 -15.14
C ASN A 147 5.65 -0.69 -14.93
N SER A 148 5.19 0.43 -14.38
CA SER A 148 6.02 1.58 -14.07
C SER A 148 5.73 2.04 -12.65
N VAL A 149 6.75 2.07 -11.81
CA VAL A 149 6.64 2.36 -10.38
C VAL A 149 7.54 3.54 -10.06
N ILE A 150 7.02 4.45 -9.24
CA ILE A 150 7.82 5.52 -8.62
C ILE A 150 7.97 5.17 -7.15
N LEU A 151 9.21 4.98 -6.72
CA LEU A 151 9.57 4.83 -5.31
C LEU A 151 9.81 6.21 -4.73
N ALA A 152 9.18 6.51 -3.59
CA ALA A 152 9.37 7.76 -2.86
C ALA A 152 9.89 7.49 -1.45
N SER A 153 11.13 7.89 -1.17
CA SER A 153 11.76 7.86 0.15
C SER A 153 11.67 9.25 0.75
N TRP A 154 10.99 9.40 1.88
CA TRP A 154 10.66 10.73 2.40
C TRP A 154 10.92 10.88 3.89
N SER A 155 11.25 12.11 4.26
CA SER A 155 11.36 12.63 5.62
C SER A 155 10.68 14.01 5.66
N PRO A 156 10.50 14.63 6.84
CA PRO A 156 9.94 15.98 6.92
C PRO A 156 10.69 17.04 6.10
N LEU A 157 11.98 16.83 5.80
CA LEU A 157 12.84 17.83 5.13
C LEU A 157 13.15 17.50 3.67
N LEU A 158 12.94 16.25 3.24
CA LEU A 158 13.40 15.79 1.94
C LEU A 158 12.51 14.67 1.41
N VAL A 159 12.20 14.73 0.11
CA VAL A 159 11.56 13.66 -0.65
C VAL A 159 12.48 13.31 -1.80
N LEU A 160 12.92 12.05 -1.83
CA LEU A 160 13.71 11.46 -2.91
C LEU A 160 12.79 10.55 -3.73
N THR A 161 12.88 10.62 -5.05
CA THR A 161 12.06 9.83 -5.95
C THR A 161 12.88 9.11 -7.00
N GLU A 162 12.61 7.84 -7.21
CA GLU A 162 13.23 7.00 -8.23
C GLU A 162 12.16 6.34 -9.08
N GLY A 163 12.34 6.33 -10.40
CA GLY A 163 11.39 5.75 -11.34
C GLY A 163 11.97 4.50 -11.98
N ARG A 164 11.24 3.38 -11.95
CA ARG A 164 11.60 2.16 -12.69
C ARG A 164 10.44 1.60 -13.47
N ARG A 165 10.77 0.92 -14.56
CA ARG A 165 9.83 0.21 -15.43
C ARG A 165 10.28 -1.22 -15.65
N SER A 166 9.33 -2.15 -15.64
CA SER A 166 9.57 -3.54 -15.97
C SER A 166 9.90 -3.71 -17.45
N MET A 167 10.75 -4.68 -17.79
CA MET A 167 11.11 -4.97 -19.17
C MET A 167 9.99 -5.67 -19.94
N ASN A 168 9.27 -6.57 -19.28
CA ASN A 168 8.21 -7.34 -19.90
C ASN A 168 6.90 -6.54 -19.95
N SER A 169 6.18 -6.69 -21.05
CA SER A 169 4.85 -6.10 -21.20
C SER A 169 3.87 -6.77 -20.23
N LEU A 170 3.02 -5.98 -19.57
CA LEU A 170 1.86 -6.43 -18.83
C LEU A 170 0.87 -7.19 -19.71
N LEU A 171 0.92 -7.00 -21.04
CA LEU A 171 0.08 -7.74 -22.00
C LEU A 171 0.69 -9.06 -22.46
N ASP A 172 1.94 -9.34 -22.12
CA ASP A 172 2.58 -10.59 -22.50
C ASP A 172 1.92 -11.76 -21.76
N ARG A 173 1.40 -12.74 -22.50
CA ARG A 173 0.69 -13.89 -21.93
C ARG A 173 1.58 -15.11 -21.74
N HIS A 174 2.83 -15.06 -22.20
CA HIS A 174 3.83 -16.12 -22.08
C HIS A 174 4.70 -15.98 -20.84
N VAL A 175 4.61 -14.83 -20.17
CA VAL A 175 5.39 -14.49 -18.98
C VAL A 175 4.46 -14.43 -17.76
N SER A 176 4.96 -14.90 -16.61
CA SER A 176 4.19 -14.90 -15.37
C SER A 176 3.81 -13.47 -14.93
N PRO A 177 2.71 -13.29 -14.16
CA PRO A 177 2.36 -11.99 -13.57
C PRO A 177 3.54 -11.29 -12.85
N ASN A 178 4.32 -12.05 -12.07
CA ASN A 178 5.52 -11.54 -11.39
C ASN A 178 6.56 -10.98 -12.35
N ALA A 179 6.96 -11.75 -13.36
CA ALA A 179 8.00 -11.30 -14.28
C ALA A 179 7.55 -10.11 -15.16
N ARG A 180 6.24 -9.84 -15.27
CA ARG A 180 5.68 -8.63 -15.89
C ARG A 180 5.63 -7.43 -14.94
N GLY A 181 5.40 -7.69 -13.65
CA GLY A 181 5.17 -6.67 -12.64
C GLY A 181 6.41 -6.18 -11.90
N LEU A 182 7.43 -7.01 -11.69
CA LEU A 182 8.56 -6.68 -10.81
C LEU A 182 9.39 -5.48 -11.33
N THR A 183 9.80 -4.63 -10.40
CA THR A 183 10.58 -3.40 -10.62
C THR A 183 11.71 -3.21 -9.60
N PHE A 184 11.42 -2.76 -8.38
CA PHE A 184 12.41 -2.52 -7.33
C PHE A 184 12.68 -3.77 -6.47
N GLU A 185 11.79 -4.75 -6.54
CA GLU A 185 11.67 -5.80 -5.54
C GLU A 185 12.68 -6.95 -5.74
N ASP A 186 13.24 -7.09 -6.95
CA ASP A 186 14.24 -8.10 -7.26
C ASP A 186 15.39 -7.48 -8.07
N PRO A 187 16.62 -7.39 -7.51
CA PRO A 187 17.77 -6.81 -8.21
C PRO A 187 18.28 -7.66 -9.37
N THR A 188 17.85 -8.92 -9.49
CA THR A 188 18.27 -9.82 -10.56
C THR A 188 17.46 -9.64 -11.84
N ILE A 189 16.31 -8.97 -11.76
CA ILE A 189 15.41 -8.75 -12.90
C ILE A 189 15.83 -7.49 -13.65
N PRO A 190 15.96 -7.55 -14.98
CA PRO A 190 16.28 -6.37 -15.76
C PRO A 190 15.12 -5.38 -15.71
N THR A 191 15.43 -4.12 -15.41
CA THR A 191 14.49 -3.01 -15.39
C THR A 191 15.11 -1.79 -16.05
N LEU A 192 14.28 -0.81 -16.39
CA LEU A 192 14.73 0.45 -16.95
C LEU A 192 14.43 1.58 -15.99
N GLU A 193 15.42 2.43 -15.75
CA GLU A 193 15.20 3.70 -15.07
C GLU A 193 14.33 4.61 -15.93
N VAL A 194 13.41 5.32 -15.28
CA VAL A 194 12.46 6.21 -15.93
C VAL A 194 12.59 7.60 -15.34
N ALA A 195 12.70 8.59 -16.23
CA ALA A 195 12.66 9.99 -15.83
C ALA A 195 11.27 10.35 -15.27
N ILE A 196 11.26 10.99 -14.10
CA ILE A 196 10.04 11.48 -13.46
C ILE A 196 9.92 12.97 -13.77
N SER A 197 8.75 13.42 -14.23
CA SER A 197 8.54 14.85 -14.49
C SER A 197 8.56 15.65 -13.18
N GLU A 198 9.07 16.88 -13.23
CA GLU A 198 9.09 17.78 -12.06
C GLU A 198 7.68 17.99 -11.45
N SER A 199 6.65 18.05 -12.30
CA SER A 199 5.26 18.13 -11.86
C SER A 199 4.85 16.93 -11.00
N THR A 200 5.24 15.72 -11.41
CA THR A 200 4.95 14.48 -10.67
C THR A 200 5.71 14.45 -9.34
N VAL A 201 6.99 14.86 -9.34
CA VAL A 201 7.78 14.98 -8.10
C VAL A 201 7.13 15.94 -7.12
N LYS A 202 6.62 17.08 -7.61
CA LYS A 202 5.89 18.05 -6.78
C LYS A 202 4.61 17.48 -6.19
N GLU A 203 3.82 16.73 -6.97
CA GLU A 203 2.61 16.06 -6.50
C GLU A 203 2.90 14.98 -5.43
N ILE A 204 3.97 14.20 -5.63
CA ILE A 204 4.44 13.22 -4.65
C ILE A 204 4.85 13.93 -3.36
N THR A 205 5.63 15.00 -3.47
CA THR A 205 6.09 15.80 -2.32
C THR A 205 4.91 16.35 -1.52
N GLN A 206 3.90 16.91 -2.19
CA GLN A 206 2.67 17.39 -1.55
C GLN A 206 1.88 16.25 -0.89
N THR A 207 1.89 15.06 -1.48
CA THR A 207 1.23 13.88 -0.91
C THR A 207 1.94 13.39 0.35
N CYS A 208 3.26 13.26 0.33
CA CYS A 208 4.07 12.94 1.52
C CYS A 208 3.84 13.97 2.63
N ALA A 209 3.83 15.26 2.32
CA ALA A 209 3.58 16.33 3.29
C ALA A 209 2.18 16.22 3.93
N ARG A 210 1.13 15.94 3.15
CA ARG A 210 -0.23 15.72 3.67
C ARG A 210 -0.31 14.51 4.61
N ILE A 211 0.38 13.41 4.27
CA ILE A 211 0.44 12.21 5.13
C ILE A 211 1.14 12.57 6.44
N ALA A 212 2.29 13.24 6.38
CA ALA A 212 3.05 13.66 7.55
C ALA A 212 2.23 14.58 8.47
N GLU A 213 1.57 15.60 7.92
CA GLU A 213 0.72 16.53 8.67
C GLU A 213 -0.48 15.80 9.31
N HIS A 214 -1.08 14.85 8.60
CA HIS A 214 -2.17 14.02 9.13
C HIS A 214 -1.71 13.17 10.31
N PHE A 215 -0.56 12.50 10.18
CA PHE A 215 0.01 11.69 11.26
C PHE A 215 0.35 12.55 12.48
N ASP A 216 0.94 13.72 12.25
CA ASP A 216 1.26 14.66 13.32
C ASP A 216 0.00 15.08 14.12
N ARG A 217 -1.08 15.44 13.41
CA ARG A 217 -2.36 15.81 14.04
C ARG A 217 -3.01 14.66 14.79
N THR A 218 -2.99 13.46 14.22
CA THR A 218 -3.68 12.29 14.80
C THR A 218 -2.91 11.63 15.94
N GLU A 219 -1.58 11.75 15.98
CA GLU A 219 -0.71 11.18 17.02
C GLU A 219 -0.35 12.17 18.14
N ARG A 220 -0.05 13.46 17.84
CA ARG A 220 0.25 14.45 18.91
C ARG A 220 -0.92 14.69 19.88
N LEU A 221 -2.15 14.35 19.48
CA LEU A 221 -3.33 14.40 20.37
C LEU A 221 -3.37 13.28 21.42
N GLN A 222 -2.48 12.28 21.37
CA GLN A 222 -2.33 11.28 22.42
C GLN A 222 -1.31 11.71 23.48
N LEU A 223 -0.20 12.35 23.10
CA LEU A 223 0.84 12.80 24.04
C LEU A 223 0.37 13.93 24.97
N ASN A 224 -0.56 14.77 24.53
CA ASN A 224 -1.14 15.84 25.36
C ASN A 224 -2.33 15.39 26.22
N ARG A 225 -2.66 14.08 26.24
CA ARG A 225 -3.77 13.53 27.02
C ARG A 225 -3.37 12.79 28.30
N ASP A 226 -2.08 12.75 28.64
CA ASP A 226 -1.65 12.47 30.02
C ASP A 226 -1.28 13.76 30.75
N PRO A 227 -2.28 14.47 31.31
CA PRO A 227 -2.12 15.07 32.60
C PRO A 227 -2.98 14.30 33.61
N ARG A 228 -2.28 13.52 34.44
CA ARG A 228 -2.64 12.93 35.75
C ARG A 228 -2.90 11.43 35.77
#